data_AF-A0A2T9JEC6-F1
#
_entry.id   AF-A0A2T9JEC6-F1
#
_cell.length_a   1.000
_cell.length_b   1.000
_cell.length_c   1.000
_cell.angle_alpha   90.00
_cell.angle_beta   90.00
_cell.angle_gamma   90.00
#
_symmetry.space_group_name_H-M   'P 1'
#
loop_
_entity.id
_entity.type
_entity.pdbx_description
1 polymer ?
#
loop_
_entity_poly.entity_id
_entity_poly.type
_entity_poly.pdbx_seq_one_letter_code
_entity_poly.pdbx_strand_id
1 'polypeptide(L)'
;MFDPSRRTALSLLAAAPWLGAAARGDGLKLAQAARTQVGVTLDYDPSYRAIGYPRGDVLRSTGVCADVLVRAARDAWNVDLQERIHADMTRAFSAYPAKRAWGQKSADANIDHRRVLNLETYLNRQGARLRESQDARSGDGFSAPLPGDVLTWRLFGNGRPHIGVVVQGPDKVRVVHNIGAGAREEALWIFKLHKPAGHYRWRV
;
A
#
# COMPACT_ATOMS: atom_id res chain seq x y z
N MET A 1 13.66 71.22 0.41
CA MET A 1 13.24 70.70 -0.91
C MET A 1 13.31 69.18 -0.83
N PHE A 2 12.14 68.54 -0.85
CA PHE A 2 11.84 67.11 -1.05
C PHE A 2 12.77 66.45 -2.10
N ASP A 3 13.09 65.16 -2.18
CA ASP A 3 12.49 63.89 -1.71
C ASP A 3 13.54 62.73 -1.93
N PRO A 4 13.28 61.41 -1.79
CA PRO A 4 14.10 60.52 -0.98
C PRO A 4 14.68 59.30 -1.75
N SER A 5 15.48 58.51 -1.01
CA SER A 5 15.57 57.03 -1.06
C SER A 5 15.03 56.29 -2.29
N ARG A 6 15.92 55.74 -3.12
CA ARG A 6 15.59 54.64 -4.04
C ARG A 6 15.86 53.30 -3.34
N ARG A 7 14.76 52.70 -2.91
CA ARG A 7 14.61 51.40 -2.28
C ARG A 7 15.17 50.28 -3.17
N THR A 8 16.08 49.49 -2.60
CA THR A 8 16.45 48.16 -3.11
C THR A 8 15.26 47.23 -2.89
N ALA A 9 14.53 46.90 -3.95
CA ALA A 9 13.47 45.91 -3.91
C ALA A 9 14.10 44.50 -3.96
N LEU A 10 14.12 43.79 -2.82
CA LEU A 10 14.33 42.35 -2.82
C LEU A 10 13.09 41.67 -3.40
N SER A 11 13.24 41.11 -4.60
CA SER A 11 12.25 40.19 -5.18
C SER A 11 12.29 38.86 -4.43
N LEU A 12 11.42 38.70 -3.43
CA LEU A 12 11.08 37.39 -2.88
C LEU A 12 10.17 36.66 -3.88
N LEU A 13 10.79 35.86 -4.75
CA LEU A 13 10.07 34.81 -5.48
C LEU A 13 9.61 33.76 -4.47
N ALA A 14 8.37 33.91 -3.99
CA ALA A 14 7.68 32.86 -3.26
C ALA A 14 7.42 31.69 -4.23
N ALA A 15 8.28 30.67 -4.17
CA ALA A 15 7.98 29.38 -4.76
C ALA A 15 6.79 28.77 -4.00
N ALA A 16 5.59 28.91 -4.55
CA ALA A 16 4.41 28.23 -4.03
C ALA A 16 4.63 26.71 -4.18
N PRO A 17 4.53 25.90 -3.10
CA PRO A 17 4.66 24.47 -3.21
C PRO A 17 3.42 23.90 -3.92
N TRP A 18 3.60 23.40 -5.14
CA TRP A 18 2.62 22.60 -5.90
C TRP A 18 2.40 21.19 -5.29
N LEU A 19 2.48 21.04 -3.96
CA LEU A 19 2.51 19.75 -3.27
C LEU A 19 1.13 19.19 -2.88
N GLY A 20 0.04 19.91 -3.15
CA GLY A 20 -1.30 19.57 -2.63
C GLY A 20 -2.22 18.76 -3.56
N ALA A 21 -2.21 19.04 -4.87
CA ALA A 21 -3.24 18.52 -5.77
C ALA A 21 -2.87 17.18 -6.44
N ALA A 22 -1.60 17.00 -6.83
CA ALA A 22 -1.13 15.77 -7.48
C ALA A 22 -1.27 14.55 -6.56
N ALA A 23 -1.00 14.71 -5.26
CA ALA A 23 -1.01 13.63 -4.28
C ALA A 23 -2.39 12.99 -4.01
N ARG A 24 -3.49 13.69 -4.31
CA ARG A 24 -4.86 13.16 -4.12
C ARG A 24 -5.36 12.39 -5.34
N GLY A 25 -4.97 12.81 -6.55
CA GLY A 25 -5.36 12.16 -7.80
C GLY A 25 -4.81 10.74 -7.92
N ASP A 26 -3.56 10.52 -7.51
CA ASP A 26 -2.93 9.21 -7.64
C ASP A 26 -3.49 8.16 -6.68
N GLY A 27 -3.82 8.55 -5.44
CA GLY A 27 -4.48 7.65 -4.48
C GLY A 27 -5.86 7.19 -4.96
N LEU A 28 -6.63 8.08 -5.59
CA LEU A 28 -7.93 7.73 -6.18
C LEU A 28 -7.80 6.71 -7.32
N LYS A 29 -6.78 6.84 -8.18
CA LYS A 29 -6.51 5.85 -9.24
C LYS A 29 -6.20 4.48 -8.65
N LEU A 30 -5.38 4.42 -7.60
CA LEU A 30 -5.07 3.16 -6.92
C LEU A 30 -6.32 2.53 -6.30
N ALA A 31 -7.13 3.33 -5.60
CA ALA A 31 -8.38 2.88 -5.01
C ALA A 31 -9.34 2.30 -6.08
N GLN A 32 -9.47 2.99 -7.21
CA GLN A 32 -10.29 2.53 -8.32
C GLN A 32 -9.76 1.22 -8.91
N ALA A 33 -8.45 1.10 -9.12
CA ALA A 33 -7.82 -0.13 -9.61
C ALA A 33 -7.87 -1.30 -8.61
N ALA A 34 -7.96 -1.03 -7.32
CA ALA A 34 -8.26 -2.06 -6.34
C ALA A 34 -9.70 -2.55 -6.52
N ARG A 35 -10.67 -1.62 -6.64
CA ARG A 35 -12.10 -1.92 -6.81
C ARG A 35 -12.40 -2.74 -8.06
N THR A 36 -11.71 -2.53 -9.18
CA THR A 36 -11.92 -3.31 -10.41
C THR A 36 -11.60 -4.80 -10.27
N GLN A 37 -10.94 -5.21 -9.19
CA GLN A 37 -10.64 -6.61 -8.91
C GLN A 37 -11.82 -7.36 -8.27
N VAL A 38 -12.79 -6.64 -7.70
CA VAL A 38 -14.01 -7.24 -7.12
C VAL A 38 -14.83 -7.87 -8.25
N GLY A 39 -15.18 -9.14 -8.10
CA GLY A 39 -15.85 -9.93 -9.14
C GLY A 39 -14.92 -10.45 -10.25
N VAL A 40 -13.62 -10.10 -10.22
CA VAL A 40 -12.59 -10.68 -11.10
C VAL A 40 -11.78 -11.71 -10.33
N THR A 41 -11.26 -11.35 -9.15
CA THR A 41 -10.56 -12.29 -8.26
C THR A 41 -11.60 -12.97 -7.37
N LEU A 42 -11.83 -14.25 -7.62
CA LEU A 42 -12.90 -15.07 -7.03
C LEU A 42 -12.37 -15.99 -5.92
N ASP A 43 -11.11 -16.40 -6.02
CA ASP A 43 -10.52 -17.41 -5.14
C ASP A 43 -9.36 -16.86 -4.30
N TYR A 44 -8.98 -17.64 -3.28
CA TYR A 44 -7.79 -17.39 -2.47
C TYR A 44 -6.80 -18.55 -2.58
N ASP A 45 -5.60 -18.27 -3.10
CA ASP A 45 -4.54 -19.27 -3.25
C ASP A 45 -3.18 -18.73 -2.76
N PRO A 46 -2.73 -19.16 -1.56
CA PRO A 46 -1.44 -18.77 -0.99
C PRO A 46 -0.28 -19.66 -1.44
N SER A 47 -0.51 -20.65 -2.31
CA SER A 47 0.54 -21.58 -2.72
C SER A 47 1.64 -20.87 -3.52
N TYR A 48 2.86 -21.37 -3.32
CA TYR A 48 4.02 -20.95 -4.07
C TYR A 48 3.93 -21.43 -5.51
N ARG A 49 4.28 -20.56 -6.47
CA ARG A 49 4.29 -20.87 -7.92
C ARG A 49 5.43 -20.11 -8.57
N ALA A 50 6.07 -20.74 -9.55
CA ALA A 50 6.93 -20.01 -10.47
C ALA A 50 6.07 -19.10 -11.34
N ILE A 51 6.44 -17.82 -11.43
CA ILE A 51 5.76 -16.82 -12.26
C ILE A 51 6.81 -16.00 -13.02
N GLY A 52 6.39 -15.33 -14.09
CA GLY A 52 7.28 -14.48 -14.89
C GLY A 52 7.93 -13.37 -14.05
N TYR A 53 9.05 -12.82 -14.55
CA TYR A 53 9.70 -11.66 -13.97
C TYR A 53 10.32 -10.81 -15.09
N PRO A 54 10.11 -9.48 -15.12
CA PRO A 54 9.20 -8.71 -14.26
C PRO A 54 7.72 -8.94 -14.66
N ARG A 55 6.79 -8.31 -13.94
CA ARG A 55 5.35 -8.29 -14.19
C ARG A 55 4.65 -9.65 -14.20
N GLY A 56 5.23 -10.66 -13.56
CA GLY A 56 4.55 -11.91 -13.27
C GLY A 56 3.35 -11.71 -12.36
N ASP A 57 2.40 -12.61 -12.49
CA ASP A 57 1.22 -12.72 -11.64
C ASP A 57 0.70 -14.17 -11.70
N VAL A 58 -0.09 -14.56 -10.71
CA VAL A 58 -0.97 -15.72 -10.83
C VAL A 58 -2.20 -15.34 -11.68
N LEU A 59 -3.05 -16.31 -12.01
CA LEU A 59 -4.31 -16.02 -12.71
C LEU A 59 -5.11 -14.95 -11.96
N ARG A 60 -5.68 -13.97 -12.68
CA ARG A 60 -6.45 -12.88 -12.06
C ARG A 60 -7.67 -13.35 -11.28
N SER A 61 -8.20 -14.54 -11.60
CA SER A 61 -9.29 -15.18 -10.88
C SER A 61 -8.91 -15.63 -9.47
N THR A 62 -7.63 -15.70 -9.13
CA THR A 62 -7.14 -16.09 -7.81
C THR A 62 -6.08 -15.12 -7.30
N GLY A 63 -5.74 -15.21 -6.02
CA GLY A 63 -4.66 -14.45 -5.40
C GLY A 63 -4.78 -14.39 -3.89
N VAL A 64 -3.84 -13.71 -3.25
CA VAL A 64 -3.87 -13.40 -1.82
C VAL A 64 -4.17 -11.92 -1.59
N CYS A 65 -4.28 -11.50 -0.33
CA CYS A 65 -4.51 -10.10 0.05
C CYS A 65 -3.47 -9.14 -0.56
N ALA A 66 -2.19 -9.54 -0.59
CA ALA A 66 -1.11 -8.75 -1.18
C ALA A 66 -1.27 -8.50 -2.69
N ASP A 67 -1.81 -9.47 -3.42
CA ASP A 67 -1.96 -9.39 -4.88
C ASP A 67 -2.92 -8.24 -5.27
N VAL A 68 -3.85 -7.85 -4.38
CA VAL A 68 -4.74 -6.70 -4.58
C VAL A 68 -3.95 -5.41 -4.77
N LEU A 69 -2.99 -5.14 -3.87
CA LEU A 69 -2.15 -3.93 -3.96
C LEU A 69 -1.21 -4.01 -5.17
N VAL A 70 -0.62 -5.19 -5.43
CA VAL A 70 0.30 -5.41 -6.56
C VAL A 70 -0.40 -5.10 -7.88
N ARG A 71 -1.59 -5.67 -8.10
CA ARG A 71 -2.39 -5.43 -9.32
C ARG A 71 -2.88 -3.99 -9.40
N ALA A 72 -3.34 -3.42 -8.29
CA ALA A 72 -3.80 -2.03 -8.26
C ALA A 72 -2.68 -1.06 -8.65
N ALA A 73 -1.47 -1.24 -8.12
CA ALA A 73 -0.32 -0.38 -8.46
C ALA A 73 0.08 -0.51 -9.94
N ARG A 74 0.01 -1.73 -10.48
CA ARG A 74 0.28 -2.00 -11.89
C ARG A 74 -0.74 -1.34 -12.81
N ASP A 75 -2.02 -1.49 -12.48
CA ASP A 75 -3.13 -1.00 -13.32
C ASP A 75 -3.30 0.53 -13.20
N ALA A 76 -3.09 1.11 -12.00
CA ALA A 76 -3.26 2.54 -11.76
C ALA A 76 -2.05 3.38 -12.19
N TRP A 77 -0.84 2.88 -11.96
CA TRP A 77 0.39 3.67 -12.03
C TRP A 77 1.45 3.07 -12.94
N ASN A 78 1.18 1.94 -13.59
CA ASN A 78 2.18 1.16 -14.32
C ASN A 78 3.42 0.82 -13.44
N VAL A 79 3.19 0.60 -12.15
CA VAL A 79 4.25 0.26 -11.18
C VAL A 79 4.23 -1.23 -10.89
N ASP A 80 5.36 -1.91 -11.10
CA ASP A 80 5.50 -3.32 -10.78
C ASP A 80 6.13 -3.53 -9.39
N LEU A 81 5.30 -3.86 -8.41
CA LEU A 81 5.78 -4.19 -7.06
C LEU A 81 6.62 -5.48 -7.01
N GLN A 82 6.45 -6.40 -7.97
CA GLN A 82 7.32 -7.57 -8.08
C GLN A 82 8.77 -7.14 -8.31
N GLU A 83 9.01 -6.37 -9.37
CA GLU A 83 10.33 -5.82 -9.69
C GLU A 83 10.89 -4.95 -8.57
N ARG A 84 10.11 -3.98 -8.07
CA ARG A 84 10.60 -3.01 -7.08
C ARG A 84 10.99 -3.65 -5.76
N ILE A 85 10.19 -4.60 -5.26
CA ILE A 85 10.49 -5.31 -4.01
C ILE A 85 11.66 -6.26 -4.22
N HIS A 86 11.69 -7.01 -5.32
CA HIS A 86 12.80 -7.91 -5.60
C HIS A 86 14.13 -7.15 -5.69
N ALA A 87 14.18 -6.04 -6.44
CA ALA A 87 15.38 -5.21 -6.56
C ALA A 87 15.82 -4.63 -5.20
N ASP A 88 14.88 -4.18 -4.37
CA ASP A 88 15.21 -3.66 -3.04
C ASP A 88 15.66 -4.74 -2.06
N MET A 89 15.03 -5.92 -2.08
CA MET A 89 15.45 -7.07 -1.30
C MET A 89 16.82 -7.60 -1.73
N THR A 90 17.13 -7.60 -3.03
CA THR A 90 18.46 -7.98 -3.52
C THR A 90 19.56 -7.06 -2.97
N ARG A 91 19.29 -5.76 -2.84
CA ARG A 91 20.25 -4.80 -2.27
C ARG A 91 20.30 -4.82 -0.73
N ALA A 92 19.19 -5.13 -0.07
CA ALA A 92 19.04 -4.94 1.38
C ALA A 92 18.31 -6.09 2.07
N PHE A 93 18.61 -7.35 1.70
CA PHE A 93 17.87 -8.54 2.14
C PHE A 93 17.71 -8.65 3.67
N SER A 94 18.75 -8.27 4.43
CA SER A 94 18.74 -8.31 5.89
C SER A 94 17.73 -7.35 6.55
N ALA A 95 17.28 -6.31 5.83
CA ALA A 95 16.23 -5.40 6.31
C ALA A 95 14.84 -6.07 6.31
N TYR A 96 14.67 -7.17 5.55
CA TYR A 96 13.41 -7.85 5.36
C TYR A 96 13.20 -9.01 6.35
N PRO A 97 11.94 -9.31 6.70
CA PRO A 97 11.59 -10.48 7.53
C PRO A 97 11.88 -11.82 6.88
N ALA A 98 12.22 -11.85 5.60
CA ALA A 98 12.36 -13.03 4.77
C ALA A 98 13.00 -14.24 5.48
N LYS A 99 14.19 -14.04 6.04
CA LYS A 99 14.94 -15.08 6.75
C LYS A 99 14.24 -15.57 8.01
N ARG A 100 13.76 -14.65 8.87
CA ARG A 100 13.13 -14.99 10.16
C ARG A 100 11.72 -15.55 10.01
N ALA A 101 10.97 -15.09 9.01
CA ALA A 101 9.57 -15.46 8.82
C ALA A 101 9.39 -16.73 8.00
N TRP A 102 10.30 -17.01 7.05
CA TRP A 102 10.13 -18.14 6.11
C TRP A 102 11.43 -18.87 5.76
N GLY A 103 12.55 -18.60 6.45
CA GLY A 103 13.82 -19.28 6.19
C GLY A 103 14.47 -18.96 4.84
N GLN A 104 14.02 -17.91 4.13
CA GLN A 104 14.62 -17.50 2.86
C GLN A 104 16.09 -17.10 3.04
N LYS A 105 16.93 -17.48 2.07
CA LYS A 105 18.37 -17.17 2.05
C LYS A 105 18.71 -15.96 1.17
N SER A 106 17.85 -15.66 0.21
CA SER A 106 17.96 -14.55 -0.74
C SER A 106 16.56 -14.08 -1.16
N ALA A 107 16.50 -12.99 -1.91
CA ALA A 107 15.28 -12.55 -2.56
C ALA A 107 14.77 -13.62 -3.55
N ASP A 108 13.45 -13.71 -3.69
CA ASP A 108 12.72 -14.62 -4.56
C ASP A 108 11.60 -13.86 -5.28
N ALA A 109 11.85 -13.58 -6.56
CA ALA A 109 10.94 -12.85 -7.44
C ALA A 109 9.55 -13.51 -7.58
N ASN A 110 9.42 -14.80 -7.30
CA ASN A 110 8.17 -15.54 -7.43
C ASN A 110 7.16 -15.24 -6.31
N ILE A 111 7.64 -14.80 -5.13
CA ILE A 111 6.79 -14.74 -3.93
C ILE A 111 6.96 -13.48 -3.08
N ASP A 112 8.07 -12.76 -3.19
CA ASP A 112 8.39 -11.70 -2.21
C ASP A 112 7.36 -10.57 -2.16
N HIS A 113 6.86 -10.13 -3.31
CA HIS A 113 5.82 -9.09 -3.40
C HIS A 113 4.43 -9.58 -2.97
N ARG A 114 4.22 -10.89 -2.93
CA ARG A 114 2.97 -11.53 -2.48
C ARG A 114 2.95 -11.73 -0.95
N ARG A 115 3.97 -11.24 -0.23
CA ARG A 115 4.10 -11.37 1.23
C ARG A 115 3.90 -10.02 1.91
N VAL A 116 2.85 -9.92 2.73
CA VAL A 116 2.48 -8.68 3.44
C VAL A 116 3.63 -8.10 4.26
N LEU A 117 4.40 -8.92 4.99
CA LEU A 117 5.51 -8.40 5.79
C LEU A 117 6.64 -7.79 4.93
N ASN A 118 6.86 -8.30 3.72
CA ASN A 118 7.81 -7.70 2.78
C ASN A 118 7.26 -6.38 2.23
N LEU A 119 5.96 -6.32 1.91
CA LEU A 119 5.29 -5.08 1.49
C LEU A 119 5.38 -4.01 2.59
N GLU A 120 5.12 -4.36 3.85
CA GLU A 120 5.27 -3.45 4.99
C GLU A 120 6.70 -2.90 5.09
N THR A 121 7.72 -3.75 5.00
CA THR A 121 9.13 -3.33 5.01
C THR A 121 9.45 -2.43 3.82
N TYR A 122 9.01 -2.79 2.61
CA TYR A 122 9.22 -1.99 1.42
C TYR A 122 8.60 -0.59 1.56
N LEU A 123 7.32 -0.51 1.95
CA LEU A 123 6.60 0.76 2.14
C LEU A 123 7.24 1.62 3.23
N ASN A 124 7.71 1.02 4.33
CA ASN A 124 8.49 1.74 5.35
C ASN A 124 9.76 2.35 4.75
N ARG A 125 10.51 1.58 3.95
CA ARG A 125 11.75 2.01 3.31
C ARG A 125 11.52 3.08 2.24
N GLN A 126 10.34 3.13 1.65
CA GLN A 126 9.90 4.23 0.77
C GLN A 126 9.39 5.46 1.55
N GLY A 127 9.43 5.45 2.88
CA GLY A 127 8.93 6.56 3.70
C GLY A 127 7.40 6.72 3.68
N ALA A 128 6.65 5.68 3.29
CA ALA A 128 5.21 5.77 3.09
C ALA A 128 4.39 5.67 4.40
N ARG A 129 4.99 5.27 5.53
CA ARG A 129 4.27 5.04 6.78
C ARG A 129 3.79 6.34 7.41
N LEU A 130 2.51 6.42 7.75
CA LEU A 130 1.92 7.52 8.53
C LEU A 130 2.15 7.27 10.03
N ARG A 131 2.48 8.34 10.77
CA ARG A 131 2.88 8.27 12.19
C ARG A 131 1.77 7.76 13.13
N GLU A 132 0.50 7.89 12.74
CA GLU A 132 -0.66 7.78 13.62
C GLU A 132 -1.16 6.35 13.87
N SER A 133 -0.64 5.33 13.17
CA SER A 133 -1.14 3.95 13.32
C SER A 133 -0.84 3.31 14.69
N GLN A 134 -0.02 3.92 15.54
CA GLN A 134 0.41 3.34 16.82
C GLN A 134 -0.60 3.56 17.94
N ASP A 135 -1.45 4.58 17.82
CA ASP A 135 -2.46 4.92 18.84
C ASP A 135 -3.81 4.21 18.61
N ALA A 136 -3.97 3.57 17.45
CA ALA A 136 -5.17 2.82 17.10
C ALA A 136 -5.34 1.59 18.00
N ARG A 137 -6.35 1.64 18.88
CA ARG A 137 -6.67 0.56 19.84
C ARG A 137 -7.52 -0.55 19.23
N SER A 138 -8.20 -0.28 18.12
CA SER A 138 -9.01 -1.23 17.35
C SER A 138 -8.55 -1.30 15.90
N GLY A 139 -8.84 -2.41 15.21
CA GLY A 139 -8.43 -2.61 13.82
C GLY A 139 -9.12 -1.71 12.80
N ASP A 140 -10.12 -0.94 13.21
CA ASP A 140 -10.76 0.10 12.41
C ASP A 140 -10.40 1.53 12.87
N GLY A 141 -9.57 1.66 13.91
CA GLY A 141 -9.19 2.93 14.54
C GLY A 141 -8.08 3.71 13.82
N PHE A 142 -7.94 3.56 12.50
CA PHE A 142 -6.96 4.33 11.74
C PHE A 142 -7.40 5.79 11.62
N SER A 143 -6.47 6.72 11.81
CA SER A 143 -6.74 8.15 11.74
C SER A 143 -6.86 8.62 10.28
N ALA A 144 -8.01 9.19 9.93
CA ALA A 144 -8.32 9.78 8.62
C ALA A 144 -7.81 9.00 7.38
N PRO A 145 -8.20 7.71 7.18
CA PRO A 145 -7.81 6.97 5.99
C PRO A 145 -8.38 7.61 4.72
N LEU A 146 -7.54 7.81 3.71
CA LEU A 146 -7.92 8.35 2.41
C LEU A 146 -7.90 7.26 1.33
N PRO A 147 -8.70 7.38 0.26
CA PRO A 147 -8.62 6.49 -0.89
C PRO A 147 -7.19 6.33 -1.41
N GLY A 148 -6.76 5.09 -1.59
CA GLY A 148 -5.40 4.72 -2.02
C GLY A 148 -4.42 4.53 -0.86
N ASP A 149 -4.80 4.86 0.38
CA ASP A 149 -4.02 4.44 1.54
C ASP A 149 -4.03 2.92 1.64
N VAL A 150 -2.93 2.37 2.16
CA VAL A 150 -2.77 0.94 2.40
C VAL A 150 -2.80 0.70 3.90
N LEU A 151 -3.67 -0.20 4.34
CA LEU A 151 -3.81 -0.59 5.74
C LEU A 151 -3.37 -2.02 5.91
N THR A 152 -2.66 -2.31 6.98
CA THR A 152 -2.28 -3.67 7.34
C THR A 152 -2.71 -4.02 8.75
N TRP A 153 -2.95 -5.32 8.96
CA TRP A 153 -3.38 -5.90 10.21
C TRP A 153 -2.57 -7.12 10.58
N ARG A 154 -2.70 -7.53 11.84
CA ARG A 154 -2.55 -8.92 12.27
C ARG A 154 -3.94 -9.44 12.60
N LEU A 155 -4.35 -10.50 11.91
CA LEU A 155 -5.68 -11.07 12.05
C LEU A 155 -5.87 -11.66 13.45
N PHE A 156 -7.08 -11.50 13.96
CA PHE A 156 -7.48 -12.06 15.25
C PHE A 156 -7.46 -13.60 15.17
N GLY A 157 -7.13 -14.27 16.29
CA GLY A 157 -7.06 -15.72 16.38
C GLY A 157 -5.72 -16.33 15.96
N ASN A 158 -5.13 -15.92 14.83
CA ASN A 158 -3.90 -16.54 14.30
C ASN A 158 -2.73 -15.56 14.06
N GLY A 159 -2.95 -14.26 14.22
CA GLY A 159 -1.91 -13.24 14.03
C GLY A 159 -1.39 -13.10 12.60
N ARG A 160 -2.01 -13.75 11.60
CA ARG A 160 -1.54 -13.73 10.22
C ARG A 160 -1.56 -12.29 9.68
N PRO A 161 -0.49 -11.85 8.99
CA PRO A 161 -0.47 -10.55 8.33
C PRO A 161 -1.55 -10.43 7.25
N HIS A 162 -2.24 -9.30 7.23
CA HIS A 162 -3.26 -8.98 6.22
C HIS A 162 -3.10 -7.54 5.73
N ILE A 163 -3.59 -7.26 4.52
CA ILE A 163 -3.45 -5.97 3.85
C ILE A 163 -4.71 -5.65 3.05
N GLY A 164 -5.03 -4.37 2.92
CA GLY A 164 -6.12 -3.86 2.11
C GLY A 164 -5.84 -2.45 1.63
N VAL A 165 -6.48 -2.08 0.52
CA VAL A 165 -6.41 -0.73 -0.08
C VAL A 165 -7.68 0.01 0.26
N VAL A 166 -7.55 1.21 0.83
CA VAL A 166 -8.69 2.07 1.17
C VAL A 166 -9.34 2.56 -0.11
N VAL A 167 -10.67 2.48 -0.16
CA VAL A 167 -11.50 3.01 -1.24
C VAL A 167 -12.56 3.96 -0.71
N GLN A 168 -13.05 4.82 -1.58
CA GLN A 168 -14.13 5.74 -1.22
C GLN A 168 -15.46 4.99 -1.11
N GLY A 169 -16.02 4.89 0.09
CA GLY A 169 -17.41 4.46 0.30
C GLY A 169 -18.38 5.65 0.31
N PRO A 170 -19.69 5.41 0.14
CA PRO A 170 -20.70 6.46 0.15
C PRO A 170 -20.77 7.20 1.50
N ASP A 171 -20.77 6.46 2.62
CA ASP A 171 -20.96 7.05 3.96
C ASP A 171 -19.83 6.71 4.96
N LYS A 172 -19.01 5.70 4.66
CA LYS A 172 -17.94 5.21 5.54
C LYS A 172 -16.73 4.76 4.74
N VAL A 173 -15.57 4.78 5.40
CA VAL A 173 -14.33 4.21 4.85
C VAL A 173 -14.54 2.73 4.54
N ARG A 174 -14.16 2.33 3.33
CA ARG A 174 -14.17 0.95 2.86
C ARG A 174 -12.78 0.53 2.44
N VAL A 175 -12.56 -0.77 2.40
CA VAL A 175 -11.28 -1.37 2.00
C VAL A 175 -11.54 -2.49 1.00
N VAL A 176 -10.69 -2.56 -0.03
CA VAL A 176 -10.64 -3.71 -0.92
C VAL A 176 -9.49 -4.62 -0.49
N HIS A 177 -9.81 -5.91 -0.30
CA HIS A 177 -8.88 -6.94 0.15
C HIS A 177 -9.36 -8.32 -0.30
N ASN A 178 -8.51 -9.35 -0.17
CA ASN A 178 -8.90 -10.74 -0.36
C ASN A 178 -8.50 -11.55 0.88
N ILE A 179 -9.49 -12.14 1.57
CA ILE A 179 -9.28 -12.93 2.82
C ILE A 179 -10.02 -14.29 2.76
N GLY A 180 -9.86 -15.01 1.65
CA GLY A 180 -10.29 -16.41 1.55
C GLY A 180 -11.36 -16.69 0.50
N ALA A 181 -12.12 -15.69 0.09
CA ALA A 181 -13.28 -15.85 -0.79
C ALA A 181 -13.33 -14.77 -1.89
N GLY A 182 -12.17 -14.52 -2.50
CA GLY A 182 -12.00 -13.52 -3.55
C GLY A 182 -11.79 -12.09 -3.03
N ALA A 183 -11.54 -11.18 -3.96
CA ALA A 183 -11.45 -9.75 -3.66
C ALA A 183 -12.83 -9.19 -3.32
N ARG A 184 -12.93 -8.52 -2.18
CA ARG A 184 -14.16 -7.91 -1.66
C ARG A 184 -13.92 -6.47 -1.28
N GLU A 185 -14.97 -5.67 -1.43
CA GLU A 185 -15.04 -4.34 -0.85
C GLU A 185 -15.90 -4.38 0.42
N GLU A 186 -15.25 -4.23 1.56
CA GLU A 186 -15.89 -4.30 2.87
C GLU A 186 -15.72 -2.99 3.64
N ALA A 187 -16.65 -2.71 4.55
CA ALA A 187 -16.52 -1.55 5.43
C ALA A 187 -15.38 -1.77 6.44
N LEU A 188 -14.60 -0.72 6.72
CA LEU A 188 -13.41 -0.83 7.57
C LEU A 188 -13.70 -1.43 8.97
N TRP A 189 -14.89 -1.15 9.53
CA TRP A 189 -15.31 -1.66 10.83
C TRP A 189 -15.36 -3.19 10.95
N ILE A 190 -15.42 -3.93 9.83
CA ILE A 190 -15.32 -5.40 9.83
C ILE A 190 -13.99 -5.85 10.43
N PHE A 191 -12.94 -5.02 10.34
CA PHE A 191 -11.62 -5.31 10.88
C PHE A 191 -11.45 -4.92 12.36
N LYS A 192 -12.49 -4.44 13.06
CA LYS A 192 -12.38 -3.90 14.44
C LYS A 192 -11.71 -4.82 15.47
N LEU A 193 -11.87 -6.14 15.32
CA LEU A 193 -11.27 -7.13 16.24
C LEU A 193 -9.82 -7.47 15.89
N HIS A 194 -9.33 -7.06 14.72
CA HIS A 194 -7.96 -7.28 14.30
C HIS A 194 -7.02 -6.23 14.88
N LYS A 195 -5.73 -6.57 15.02
CA LYS A 195 -4.74 -5.62 15.50
C LYS A 195 -4.25 -4.76 14.34
N PRO A 196 -4.39 -3.42 14.36
CA PRO A 196 -3.82 -2.57 13.34
C PRO A 196 -2.28 -2.68 13.38
N ALA A 197 -1.65 -2.77 12.21
CA ALA A 197 -0.20 -2.99 12.10
C ALA A 197 0.52 -1.86 11.35
N GLY A 198 -0.12 -1.29 10.33
CA GLY A 198 0.46 -0.20 9.56
C GLY A 198 -0.59 0.57 8.76
N HIS A 199 -0.34 1.86 8.60
CA HIS A 199 -1.09 2.78 7.74
C HIS A 199 -0.10 3.49 6.86
N TYR A 200 -0.27 3.36 5.55
CA TYR A 200 0.68 3.85 4.57
C TYR A 200 -0.02 4.71 3.53
N ARG A 201 0.64 5.81 3.17
CA ARG A 201 0.32 6.61 1.99
C ARG A 201 1.48 6.53 1.03
N TRP A 202 1.39 5.57 0.12
CA TRP A 202 2.45 5.33 -0.85
C TRP A 202 2.31 6.28 -2.04
N ARG A 203 3.41 6.95 -2.37
CA ARG A 203 3.53 7.87 -3.51
C ARG A 203 4.57 7.29 -4.46
N VAL A 204 4.29 7.35 -5.76
CA VAL A 204 5.13 6.77 -6.83
C VAL A 204 5.57 7.83 -7.82
#